data_AF-Q0PQS2-F1
#
_entry.id   AF-Q0PQS2-F1
#
_cell.length_a   1.000
_cell.length_b   1.000
_cell.length_c   1.000
_cell.angle_alpha   90.00
_cell.angle_beta   90.00
_cell.angle_gamma   90.00
#
_symmetry.space_group_name_H-M   'P 1'
#
loop_
_entity.id
_entity.type
_entity.pdbx_description
1 polymer ?
#
loop_
_entity_poly.entity_id
_entity_poly.type
_entity_poly.pdbx_seq_one_letter_code
_entity_poly.pdbx_strand_id
1 'polypeptide(L)'
;VREAANPKQEIHIQKLLEAYPNVGELSVRGSENPNLMPEGSITVRMHSVGGWGAITTGKNLVMTLYDLLGYEIKANPKYGSEKKGQPTTYYLSAAPTPIPLNCEYHYVDVVLSPDPNVFSHSNPLYGLKKGGTLI
;
A
#
# COMPACT_ATOMS: atom_id res chain seq x y z
N VAL A 1 21.87 -10.65 -7.51
CA VAL A 1 21.33 -11.82 -6.78
C VAL A 1 21.33 -11.48 -5.31
N ARG A 2 20.25 -11.77 -4.57
CA ARG A 2 20.16 -11.44 -3.14
C ARG A 2 21.15 -12.31 -2.34
N GLU A 3 21.68 -11.77 -1.24
CA GLU A 3 22.52 -12.54 -0.30
C GLU A 3 21.72 -13.68 0.36
N ALA A 4 22.39 -14.82 0.57
CA ALA A 4 21.81 -15.98 1.21
C ALA A 4 21.60 -15.71 2.71
N ALA A 5 20.40 -15.94 3.23
CA ALA A 5 20.13 -15.81 4.66
C ALA A 5 20.47 -17.10 5.43
N ASN A 6 20.73 -18.22 4.74
CA ASN A 6 21.14 -19.48 5.35
C ASN A 6 21.88 -20.40 4.34
N PRO A 7 22.60 -21.44 4.82
CA PRO A 7 23.40 -22.32 3.95
C PRO A 7 22.58 -23.11 2.91
N LYS A 8 21.32 -23.45 3.19
CA LYS A 8 20.45 -24.11 2.21
C LYS A 8 20.12 -23.18 1.04
N GLN A 9 19.88 -21.91 1.33
CA GLN A 9 19.67 -20.89 0.31
C GLN A 9 20.93 -20.63 -0.52
N GLU A 10 22.10 -20.68 0.10
CA GLU A 10 23.38 -20.53 -0.60
C GLU A 10 23.57 -21.62 -1.67
N ILE A 11 23.39 -22.90 -1.30
CA ILE A 11 23.43 -24.02 -2.24
C ILE A 11 22.39 -23.86 -3.35
N HIS A 12 21.18 -23.37 -3.01
CA HIS A 12 20.13 -23.14 -4.00
C HIS A 12 20.49 -22.02 -4.99
N ILE A 13 21.04 -20.91 -4.51
CA ILE A 13 21.52 -19.80 -5.33
C ILE A 13 22.66 -20.25 -6.24
N GLN A 14 23.56 -21.08 -5.74
CA GLN A 14 24.68 -21.61 -6.52
C GLN A 14 24.20 -22.52 -7.66
N LYS A 15 23.27 -23.44 -7.38
CA LYS A 15 22.61 -24.25 -8.42
C LYS A 15 21.85 -23.39 -9.43
N LEU A 16 21.20 -22.32 -8.98
CA LEU A 16 20.49 -21.38 -9.85
C LEU A 16 21.45 -20.69 -10.82
N LEU A 17 22.62 -20.24 -10.32
CA LEU A 17 23.64 -19.58 -11.12
C LEU A 17 24.35 -20.54 -12.07
N GLU A 18 24.56 -21.79 -11.68
CA GLU A 18 25.08 -22.83 -12.58
C GLU A 18 24.13 -23.10 -13.75
N ALA A 19 22.82 -23.20 -13.48
CA ALA A 19 21.81 -23.44 -14.51
C ALA A 19 21.50 -22.19 -15.35
N TYR A 20 21.55 -21.00 -14.75
CA TYR A 20 21.24 -19.71 -15.39
C TYR A 20 22.28 -18.65 -15.02
N PRO A 21 23.45 -18.64 -15.69
CA PRO A 21 24.57 -17.77 -15.34
C PRO A 21 24.24 -16.28 -15.33
N ASN A 22 23.36 -15.84 -16.24
CA ASN A 22 23.02 -14.42 -16.42
C ASN A 22 21.73 -14.01 -15.70
N VAL A 23 21.13 -14.86 -14.85
CA VAL A 23 19.83 -14.58 -14.20
C VAL A 23 19.86 -13.31 -13.35
N GLY A 24 21.02 -12.94 -12.80
CA GLY A 24 21.20 -11.70 -12.05
C GLY A 24 21.05 -10.43 -12.90
N GLU A 25 21.40 -10.49 -14.18
CA GLU A 25 21.35 -9.37 -15.12
C GLU A 25 19.93 -9.10 -15.64
N LEU A 26 19.06 -10.12 -15.59
CA LEU A 26 17.66 -10.01 -15.97
C LEU A 26 16.82 -9.21 -14.96
N SER A 27 17.39 -8.86 -13.79
CA SER A 27 16.69 -8.08 -12.79
C SER A 27 16.56 -6.62 -13.22
N VAL A 28 15.32 -6.12 -13.25
CA VAL A 28 15.06 -4.69 -13.42
C VAL A 28 15.45 -4.00 -12.12
N ARG A 29 16.38 -3.05 -12.21
CA ARG A 29 16.74 -2.19 -11.09
C ARG A 29 15.79 -1.01 -11.05
N GLY A 30 15.29 -0.69 -9.86
CA GLY A 30 14.47 0.50 -9.67
C GLY A 30 15.23 1.75 -10.13
N SER A 31 14.55 2.60 -10.90
CA SER A 31 14.99 3.95 -11.20
C SER A 31 14.50 4.91 -10.11
N GLU A 32 14.53 6.20 -10.42
CA GLU A 32 13.83 7.23 -9.67
C GLU A 32 12.35 6.87 -9.49
N ASN A 33 11.77 7.22 -8.33
CA ASN A 33 10.36 7.01 -8.03
C ASN A 33 9.67 8.37 -7.86
N PRO A 34 9.28 9.04 -8.96
CA PRO A 34 8.65 10.35 -8.91
C PRO A 34 7.23 10.25 -8.33
N ASN A 35 6.79 11.31 -7.66
CA ASN A 35 5.40 11.42 -7.26
C ASN A 35 4.54 11.78 -8.49
N LEU A 36 3.68 10.85 -8.91
CA LEU A 36 2.76 11.03 -10.05
C LEU A 36 1.34 11.40 -9.60
N MET A 37 1.16 11.76 -8.34
CA MET A 37 -0.12 12.24 -7.84
C MET A 37 -0.41 13.66 -8.34
N PRO A 38 -1.66 13.97 -8.72
CA PRO A 38 -2.04 15.34 -9.03
C PRO A 38 -1.81 16.30 -7.86
N GLU A 39 -1.63 17.58 -8.17
CA GLU A 39 -1.54 18.62 -7.13
C GLU A 39 -2.84 18.70 -6.33
N GLY A 40 -2.73 18.95 -5.03
CA GLY A 40 -3.88 18.96 -4.12
C GLY A 40 -4.49 17.59 -3.83
N SER A 41 -3.85 16.48 -4.26
CA SER A 41 -4.31 15.14 -3.93
C SER A 41 -4.17 14.84 -2.44
N ILE A 42 -5.14 14.14 -1.87
CA ILE A 42 -5.11 13.59 -0.52
C ILE A 42 -5.01 12.08 -0.62
N THR A 43 -4.03 11.50 0.07
CA THR A 43 -3.81 10.06 0.13
C THR A 43 -4.05 9.54 1.55
N VAL A 44 -4.89 8.51 1.65
CA VAL A 44 -5.35 7.92 2.91
C VAL A 44 -5.04 6.44 2.93
N ARG A 45 -4.53 5.95 4.07
CA ARG A 45 -4.40 4.53 4.37
C ARG A 45 -5.24 4.16 5.56
N MET A 46 -6.08 3.15 5.43
CA MET A 46 -6.92 2.67 6.52
C MET A 46 -6.46 1.29 6.97
N HIS A 47 -6.20 1.13 8.26
CA HIS A 47 -5.89 -0.15 8.91
C HIS A 47 -7.12 -0.64 9.68
N SER A 48 -7.69 -1.76 9.27
CA SER A 48 -8.90 -2.32 9.87
C SER A 48 -8.80 -3.82 10.01
N VAL A 49 -9.77 -4.41 10.70
CA VAL A 49 -9.98 -5.86 10.75
C VAL A 49 -11.08 -6.28 9.78
N GLY A 50 -10.92 -7.43 9.13
CA GLY A 50 -11.93 -8.01 8.26
C GLY A 50 -13.26 -8.24 8.99
N GLY A 51 -14.33 -7.60 8.51
CA GLY A 51 -15.66 -7.63 9.12
C GLY A 51 -16.06 -6.39 9.92
N TRP A 52 -15.15 -5.41 10.11
CA TRP A 52 -15.41 -4.19 10.89
C TRP A 52 -15.92 -3.00 10.06
N GLY A 53 -16.30 -3.23 8.81
CA GLY A 53 -16.98 -2.21 8.00
C GLY A 53 -16.07 -1.18 7.30
N ALA A 54 -14.74 -1.29 7.37
CA ALA A 54 -13.85 -0.32 6.71
C ALA A 54 -14.07 -0.14 5.20
N ILE A 55 -14.49 -1.19 4.49
CA ILE A 55 -14.85 -1.08 3.06
C ILE A 55 -16.11 -0.22 2.87
N THR A 56 -17.12 -0.40 3.71
CA THR A 56 -18.36 0.39 3.67
C THR A 56 -18.06 1.85 4.00
N THR A 57 -17.23 2.10 5.02
CA THR A 57 -16.75 3.44 5.37
C THR A 57 -15.99 4.08 4.21
N GLY A 58 -15.07 3.33 3.58
CA GLY A 58 -14.33 3.79 2.40
C GLY A 58 -15.27 4.18 1.26
N LYS A 59 -16.26 3.35 0.92
CA LYS A 59 -17.26 3.65 -0.11
C LYS A 59 -18.08 4.91 0.18
N ASN A 60 -18.54 5.09 1.42
CA ASN A 60 -19.28 6.28 1.82
C ASN A 60 -18.41 7.54 1.75
N LEU A 61 -17.13 7.42 2.12
CA LEU A 61 -16.17 8.52 2.01
C LEU A 61 -15.92 8.89 0.54
N VAL A 62 -15.76 7.89 -0.34
CA VAL A 62 -15.63 8.11 -1.79
C VAL A 62 -16.84 8.87 -2.33
N MET A 63 -18.06 8.37 -2.07
CA MET A 63 -19.28 9.01 -2.57
C MET A 63 -19.41 10.45 -2.06
N THR A 64 -19.17 10.68 -0.77
CA THR A 64 -19.22 12.03 -0.18
C THR A 64 -18.20 12.99 -0.80
N LEU A 65 -16.95 12.55 -1.00
CA LEU A 65 -15.91 13.40 -1.59
C LEU A 65 -16.20 13.73 -3.06
N TYR A 66 -16.75 12.77 -3.80
CA TYR A 66 -17.17 12.97 -5.18
C TYR A 66 -18.34 13.96 -5.24
N ASP A 67 -19.40 13.75 -4.47
CA ASP A 67 -20.62 14.54 -4.54
C ASP A 67 -20.44 15.98 -4.03
N LEU A 68 -19.64 16.18 -2.97
CA LEU A 68 -19.46 17.50 -2.37
C LEU A 68 -18.35 18.33 -3.02
N LEU A 69 -17.26 17.69 -3.44
CA LEU A 69 -16.06 18.38 -3.92
C LEU A 69 -15.78 18.14 -5.41
N GLY A 70 -16.48 17.20 -6.06
CA GLY A 70 -16.20 16.82 -7.45
C GLY A 70 -14.86 16.13 -7.63
N TYR A 71 -14.31 15.51 -6.57
CA TYR A 71 -12.99 14.90 -6.63
C TYR A 71 -13.01 13.54 -7.34
N GLU A 72 -11.99 13.31 -8.16
CA GLU A 72 -11.66 12.00 -8.74
C GLU A 72 -11.01 11.14 -7.67
N ILE A 73 -11.50 9.90 -7.50
CA ILE A 73 -11.12 9.06 -6.37
C ILE A 73 -10.71 7.67 -6.84
N LYS A 74 -9.62 7.15 -6.27
CA LYS A 74 -9.19 5.76 -6.43
C LYS A 74 -9.10 5.05 -5.10
N ALA A 75 -9.66 3.86 -5.07
CA ALA A 75 -9.83 3.05 -3.86
C ALA A 75 -9.35 1.62 -4.11
N ASN A 76 -8.30 1.21 -3.39
CA ASN A 76 -7.65 -0.09 -3.55
C ASN A 76 -7.69 -0.85 -2.22
N PRO A 77 -8.70 -1.72 -2.01
CA PRO A 77 -8.72 -2.62 -0.86
C PRO A 77 -7.68 -3.74 -1.01
N LYS A 78 -6.91 -3.97 0.04
CA LYS A 78 -6.00 -5.12 0.18
C LYS A 78 -6.56 -6.07 1.22
N TYR A 79 -7.12 -7.18 0.75
CA TYR A 79 -7.58 -8.28 1.58
C TYR A 79 -6.78 -9.55 1.27
N GLY A 80 -6.44 -10.30 2.31
CA GLY A 80 -5.93 -11.66 2.16
C GLY A 80 -7.04 -12.63 1.76
N SER A 81 -6.67 -13.89 1.50
CA SER A 81 -7.61 -14.96 1.19
C SER A 81 -8.64 -15.20 2.31
N GLU A 82 -8.26 -14.88 3.56
CA GLU A 82 -9.13 -14.93 4.73
C GLU A 82 -9.85 -13.59 4.94
N LYS A 83 -11.18 -13.61 4.83
CA LYS A 83 -12.01 -12.39 4.83
C LYS A 83 -12.43 -11.91 6.23
N LYS A 84 -12.21 -12.69 7.29
CA LYS A 84 -12.73 -12.41 8.64
C LYS A 84 -11.62 -12.44 9.68
N GLY A 85 -11.55 -11.39 10.51
CA GLY A 85 -10.61 -11.33 11.64
C GLY A 85 -9.15 -11.00 11.30
N GLN A 86 -8.77 -11.04 10.02
CA GLN A 86 -7.42 -10.68 9.60
C GLN A 86 -7.24 -9.17 9.40
N PRO A 87 -6.04 -8.62 9.67
CA PRO A 87 -5.67 -7.26 9.31
C PRO A 87 -5.90 -7.00 7.82
N THR A 88 -6.61 -5.92 7.53
CA THR A 88 -6.99 -5.47 6.20
C THR A 88 -6.53 -4.04 6.03
N THR A 89 -5.82 -3.75 4.94
CA THR A 89 -5.39 -2.40 4.62
C THR A 89 -6.19 -1.89 3.43
N TYR A 90 -6.65 -0.65 3.50
CA TYR A 90 -7.37 -0.01 2.41
C TYR A 90 -6.69 1.29 2.03
N TYR A 91 -6.44 1.48 0.75
CA TYR A 91 -5.83 2.70 0.22
C TYR A 91 -6.89 3.52 -0.50
N LEU A 92 -6.91 4.82 -0.23
CA LEU A 92 -7.77 5.77 -0.91
C LEU A 92 -6.93 6.97 -1.34
N SER A 93 -7.18 7.46 -2.53
CA SER A 93 -6.70 8.75 -3.00
C SER A 93 -7.85 9.56 -3.57
N ALA A 94 -7.86 10.85 -3.29
CA ALA A 94 -8.83 11.79 -3.82
C ALA A 94 -8.07 13.00 -4.38
N ALA A 95 -8.43 13.45 -5.58
CA ALA A 95 -7.77 14.56 -6.24
C ALA A 95 -8.75 15.37 -7.09
N PRO A 96 -8.48 16.66 -7.34
CA PRO A 96 -9.33 17.50 -8.18
C PRO A 96 -9.29 17.13 -9.68
N THR A 97 -8.31 16.32 -10.10
CA THR A 97 -8.14 15.87 -11.49
C THR A 97 -7.94 14.35 -11.54
N PRO A 98 -8.14 13.70 -12.71
CA PRO A 98 -8.01 12.26 -12.84
C PRO A 98 -6.66 11.72 -12.32
N ILE A 99 -6.73 10.69 -11.48
CA ILE A 99 -5.56 10.08 -10.85
C ILE A 99 -4.98 9.02 -11.79
N PRO A 100 -3.75 9.16 -12.31
CA PRO A 100 -3.19 8.19 -13.25
C PRO A 100 -2.76 6.89 -12.56
N LEU A 101 -2.38 6.96 -11.29
CA LEU A 101 -1.85 5.84 -10.52
C LEU A 101 -2.93 4.84 -10.11
N ASN A 102 -2.65 3.53 -10.18
CA ASN A 102 -3.49 2.49 -9.59
C ASN A 102 -2.64 1.47 -8.83
N CYS A 103 -2.12 1.86 -7.68
CA CYS A 103 -1.22 1.06 -6.88
C CYS A 103 -1.42 1.31 -5.37
N GLU A 104 -0.67 0.59 -4.54
CA GLU A 104 -0.54 0.87 -3.11
C GLU A 104 0.29 2.15 -2.89
N TYR A 105 -0.09 2.96 -1.90
CA TYR A 105 0.62 4.20 -1.59
C TYR A 105 1.66 3.99 -0.51
N HIS A 106 2.94 4.14 -0.88
CA HIS A 106 4.04 4.17 0.07
C HIS A 106 3.95 5.38 1.01
N TYR A 107 3.71 6.57 0.44
CA TYR A 107 3.60 7.81 1.20
C TYR A 107 2.14 8.26 1.30
N VAL A 108 1.69 8.57 2.52
CA VAL A 108 0.29 8.95 2.78
C VAL A 108 0.18 10.21 3.64
N ASP A 109 -0.91 10.96 3.45
CA ASP A 109 -1.21 12.18 4.22
C ASP A 109 -1.95 11.84 5.51
N VAL A 110 -2.84 10.85 5.45
CA VAL A 110 -3.67 10.44 6.60
C VAL A 110 -3.62 8.92 6.76
N VAL A 111 -3.47 8.47 7.99
CA VAL A 111 -3.66 7.08 8.37
C VAL A 111 -4.87 6.99 9.29
N LEU A 112 -5.84 6.17 8.94
CA LEU A 112 -7.01 5.87 9.77
C LEU A 112 -6.87 4.47 10.35
N SER A 113 -6.96 4.31 11.66
CA SER A 113 -6.82 3.01 12.30
C SER A 113 -7.98 2.72 13.25
N PRO A 114 -9.14 2.28 12.72
CA PRO A 114 -10.20 1.70 13.54
C PRO A 114 -9.77 0.44 14.32
N ASP A 115 -8.66 -0.21 13.94
CA ASP A 115 -8.07 -1.30 14.71
C ASP A 115 -7.20 -0.76 15.87
N PRO A 116 -7.60 -0.97 17.15
CA PRO A 116 -6.82 -0.52 18.30
C PRO A 116 -5.49 -1.28 18.45
N ASN A 117 -5.38 -2.47 17.86
CA ASN A 117 -4.21 -3.33 17.95
C ASN A 117 -3.27 -3.16 16.75
N VAL A 118 -3.45 -2.15 15.90
CA VAL A 118 -2.69 -1.96 14.66
C VAL A 118 -1.17 -2.03 14.83
N PHE A 119 -0.65 -1.51 15.95
CA PHE A 119 0.78 -1.48 16.27
C PHE A 119 1.36 -2.84 16.66
N SER A 120 0.52 -3.82 16.99
CA SER A 120 0.95 -5.16 17.38
C SER A 120 1.31 -6.05 16.17
N HIS A 121 0.75 -5.75 15.01
CA HIS A 121 0.91 -6.57 13.80
C HIS A 121 1.39 -5.78 12.57
N SER A 122 1.43 -4.45 12.64
CA SER A 122 1.87 -3.60 11.54
C SER A 122 2.48 -2.28 12.01
N ASN A 123 3.14 -1.55 11.11
CA ASN A 123 3.61 -0.20 11.35
C ASN A 123 2.71 0.82 10.64
N PRO A 124 1.67 1.38 11.31
CA PRO A 124 0.73 2.31 10.67
C PRO A 124 1.40 3.63 10.26
N LEU A 125 2.49 4.03 10.92
CA LEU A 125 3.20 5.27 10.64
C LEU A 125 4.15 5.18 9.45
N TYR A 126 4.33 3.98 8.87
CA TYR A 126 5.24 3.77 7.74
C TYR A 126 4.85 4.65 6.54
N GLY A 127 5.73 5.57 6.16
CA GLY A 127 5.49 6.47 5.04
C GLY A 127 4.43 7.55 5.29
N LEU A 128 4.02 7.78 6.55
CA LEU A 128 3.23 8.97 6.88
C LEU A 128 4.08 10.22 6.60
N LYS A 129 3.57 11.11 5.76
CA LYS A 129 4.27 12.36 5.39
C LYS A 129 4.44 13.25 6.63
N LYS A 130 5.44 14.14 6.60
CA LYS A 130 5.63 15.14 7.67
C LYS A 130 4.39 16.03 7.76
N GLY A 131 3.81 16.14 8.96
CA GLY A 131 2.54 16.86 9.16
C GLY A 131 1.28 16.04 8.84
N GLY A 132 1.45 14.79 8.39
CA GLY A 132 0.35 13.84 8.27
C GLY A 132 -0.22 13.44 9.62
N THR A 133 -1.44 12.91 9.61
CA THR A 133 -2.20 12.61 10.83
C THR A 133 -2.54 11.13 10.91
N LEU A 134 -2.35 10.53 12.08
CA LEU A 134 -2.91 9.23 12.45
C LEU A 134 -4.16 9.47 13.29
N ILE A 135 -5.27 8.82 12.92
CA ILE A 135 -6.57 8.87 13.61
C ILE A 135 -6.94 7.46 14.06
#